data_AF-A0A1B8RZP2-F1
#
_entry.id   AF-A0A1B8RZP2-F1
#
_cell.length_a   1.000
_cell.length_b   1.000
_cell.length_c   1.000
_cell.angle_alpha   90.00
_cell.angle_beta   90.00
_cell.angle_gamma   90.00
#
_symmetry.space_group_name_H-M   'P 1'
#
loop_
_entity.id
_entity.type
_entity.pdbx_description
1 polymer ?
#
loop_
_entity_poly.entity_id
_entity_poly.type
_entity_poly.pdbx_seq_one_letter_code
_entity_poly.pdbx_strand_id
1 'polypeptide(L)'
;MSDQAFDADAVLKLIKKSKASGKELPFAFGLGGKPENCGLMIDLRKPGKVLRGDLKKMPGIKKTCFGTLRVEENEVFLQPEKPLKGIVKQLKKRFMKEGMVKFKPVLLGPDGSIIDEETLPDDDAEDQDINAPAQADDGTAAALKQRIAAAAEALKALGSPDIAGKLAPEVKVSAKLLGQGELDSCAARLDRLEAALAKLQGQPKSAPADTEQAAKLSKLLAAQAAKIITLPPEQAAPLAAKAKEIAAQLKSGALGDAAAGLKALAQALDAPAEAEAPQADVMAIWQAAKEEADRGISDLQAALRSQNHPVLAQIADAGLAGATDGNQTALMKALFEMKSATGEARKAAAQALLAQVAAYGKFLKDDPVIALVEDNPFGISAPVRAPLGNALRQIAGIAKAA
;
A
#
# COMPACT_ATOMS: atom_id res chain seq x y z
N MET A 1 -6.80 9.00 34.95
CA MET A 1 -6.37 8.85 33.55
C MET A 1 -4.89 8.53 33.58
N SER A 2 -4.51 7.33 33.14
CA SER A 2 -3.16 6.81 33.24
C SER A 2 -2.18 7.71 32.47
N ASP A 3 -1.04 8.00 33.09
CA ASP A 3 0.02 8.88 32.63
C ASP A 3 0.70 8.27 31.38
N GLN A 4 0.02 8.33 30.22
CA GLN A 4 0.41 7.67 28.97
C GLN A 4 1.78 8.10 28.42
N ALA A 5 2.40 9.14 28.99
CA ALA A 5 3.71 9.62 28.60
C ALA A 5 4.84 8.68 29.01
N PHE A 6 4.65 7.86 30.04
CA PHE A 6 5.66 6.93 30.53
C PHE A 6 4.99 5.68 31.11
N ASP A 7 4.86 4.63 30.30
CA ASP A 7 4.43 3.31 30.74
C ASP A 7 5.66 2.53 31.23
N ALA A 8 5.87 2.49 32.55
CA ALA A 8 7.05 1.90 33.17
C ALA A 8 7.22 0.41 32.82
N ASP A 9 6.13 -0.36 32.79
CA ASP A 9 6.17 -1.79 32.49
C ASP A 9 6.52 -2.03 31.01
N ALA A 10 5.94 -1.25 30.10
CA ALA A 10 6.26 -1.33 28.68
C ALA A 10 7.71 -0.92 28.40
N VAL A 11 8.16 0.19 28.98
CA VAL A 11 9.55 0.68 28.86
C VAL A 11 10.53 -0.35 29.41
N LEU A 12 10.27 -0.90 30.61
CA LEU A 12 11.12 -1.91 31.22
C LEU A 12 11.22 -3.18 30.37
N LYS A 13 10.10 -3.63 29.78
CA LYS A 13 10.07 -4.78 28.88
C LYS A 13 10.91 -4.55 27.62
N LEU A 14 10.84 -3.35 27.04
CA LEU A 14 11.59 -2.99 25.84
C LEU A 14 13.09 -2.80 26.12
N ILE A 15 13.46 -2.20 27.26
CA ILE A 15 14.86 -2.09 27.71
C ILE A 15 15.47 -3.47 27.92
N LYS A 16 14.76 -4.39 28.60
CA LYS A 16 15.21 -5.79 28.75
C LYS A 16 15.37 -6.49 27.41
N LYS A 17 14.46 -6.22 26.45
CA LYS A 17 14.52 -6.79 25.11
C LYS A 17 15.70 -6.25 24.30
N SER A 18 15.98 -4.94 24.36
CA SER A 18 17.17 -4.35 23.76
C SER A 18 18.43 -4.99 24.33
N LYS A 19 18.53 -5.09 25.67
CA LYS A 19 19.65 -5.78 26.36
C LYS A 19 19.84 -7.23 25.89
N ALA A 20 18.76 -8.00 25.78
CA ALA A 20 18.83 -9.41 25.40
C ALA A 20 19.16 -9.63 23.91
N SER A 21 18.81 -8.67 23.05
CA SER A 21 18.99 -8.80 21.60
C SER A 21 20.21 -8.06 21.06
N GLY A 22 20.80 -7.15 21.83
CA GLY A 22 21.85 -6.23 21.37
C GLY A 22 21.37 -5.25 20.28
N LYS A 23 20.06 -5.18 20.01
CA LYS A 23 19.50 -4.33 18.95
C LYS A 23 19.19 -2.94 19.48
N GLU A 24 19.51 -1.96 18.65
CA GLU A 24 19.08 -0.58 18.83
C GLU A 24 17.58 -0.46 18.60
N LEU A 25 16.90 0.32 19.43
CA LEU A 25 15.48 0.60 19.34
C LEU A 25 15.25 2.08 19.08
N PRO A 26 14.33 2.45 18.18
CA PRO A 26 13.92 3.84 18.04
C PRO A 26 13.23 4.30 19.33
N PHE A 27 13.60 5.49 19.81
CA PHE A 27 12.97 6.13 20.94
C PHE A 27 12.55 7.57 20.61
N ALA A 28 11.62 8.08 21.40
CA ALA A 28 11.38 9.50 21.52
C ALA A 28 11.26 9.87 23.01
N PHE A 29 11.76 11.05 23.35
CA PHE A 29 11.76 11.57 24.71
C PHE A 29 11.20 12.99 24.74
N GLY A 30 10.38 13.27 25.75
CA GLY A 30 9.81 14.58 26.01
C GLY A 30 10.22 15.10 27.38
N LEU A 31 10.80 16.30 27.40
CA LEU A 31 11.10 17.04 28.62
C LEU A 31 9.82 17.65 29.19
N GLY A 32 9.49 17.24 30.42
CA GLY A 32 8.44 17.85 31.20
C GLY A 32 8.95 19.05 32.00
N GLY A 33 8.03 19.92 32.42
CA GLY A 33 8.36 20.99 33.39
C GLY A 33 8.80 20.46 34.76
N LYS A 34 8.42 19.21 35.09
CA LYS A 34 8.90 18.46 36.25
C LYS A 34 9.38 17.07 35.80
N PRO A 35 10.30 16.40 36.52
CA PRO A 35 10.74 15.04 36.20
C PRO A 35 9.59 14.02 36.18
N GLU A 36 8.52 14.26 36.92
CA GLU A 36 7.32 13.42 36.90
C GLU A 36 6.46 13.61 35.64
N ASN A 37 6.73 14.63 34.84
CA ASN A 37 5.99 14.91 33.62
C ASN A 37 6.83 14.63 32.36
N CYS A 38 8.00 14.00 32.50
CA CYS A 38 8.78 13.59 31.33
C CYS A 38 8.14 12.35 30.69
N GLY A 39 8.25 12.25 29.37
CA GLY A 39 7.75 11.10 28.62
C GLY A 39 8.86 10.35 27.92
N LEU A 40 8.79 9.02 27.91
CA LEU A 40 9.69 8.16 27.15
C LEU A 40 8.86 7.12 26.40
N MET A 41 8.95 7.13 25.08
CA MET A 41 8.31 6.15 24.21
C MET A 41 9.37 5.37 23.44
N ILE A 42 9.25 4.05 23.45
CA ILE A 42 10.11 3.12 22.71
C ILE A 42 9.18 2.18 21.94
N ASP A 43 9.49 1.88 20.67
CA ASP A 43 8.70 0.97 19.85
C ASP A 43 9.63 0.09 18.98
N LEU A 44 9.15 -1.08 18.56
CA LEU A 44 9.92 -2.02 17.73
C LEU A 44 9.74 -1.79 16.23
N ARG A 45 8.67 -1.09 15.84
CA ARG A 45 8.21 -0.95 14.46
C ARG A 45 8.05 0.52 14.06
N LYS A 46 7.64 1.38 14.99
CA LYS A 46 7.44 2.81 14.71
C LYS A 46 8.79 3.56 14.72
N PRO A 47 9.07 4.40 13.72
CA PRO A 47 10.27 5.24 13.72
C PRO A 47 10.19 6.34 14.77
N GLY A 48 11.33 6.78 15.29
CA GLY A 48 11.43 7.79 16.37
C GLY A 48 10.71 9.12 16.04
N LYS A 49 10.68 9.52 14.77
CA LYS A 49 9.95 10.71 14.29
C LYS A 49 8.43 10.63 14.53
N VAL A 50 7.84 9.44 14.36
CA VAL A 50 6.41 9.22 14.63
C VAL A 50 6.15 9.23 16.13
N LEU A 51 7.02 8.57 16.91
CA LEU A 51 6.94 8.58 18.38
C LEU A 51 7.03 9.99 18.96
N ARG A 52 7.90 10.85 18.40
CA ARG A 52 7.97 12.27 18.76
C ARG A 52 6.65 13.00 18.49
N GLY A 53 6.01 12.71 17.35
CA GLY A 53 4.71 13.29 17.00
C GLY A 53 3.62 12.96 18.01
N ASP A 54 3.65 11.75 18.57
CA ASP A 54 2.72 11.32 19.61
C ASP A 54 3.05 11.95 20.97
N LEU A 55 4.33 12.03 21.35
CA LEU A 55 4.81 12.72 22.56
C LEU A 55 4.48 14.21 22.57
N LYS A 56 4.55 14.90 21.43
CA LYS A 56 4.20 16.33 21.31
C LYS A 56 2.72 16.61 21.60
N LYS A 57 1.84 15.61 21.46
CA LYS A 57 0.40 15.77 21.74
C LYS A 57 0.08 15.62 23.23
N MET A 58 1.04 15.20 24.04
CA MET A 58 0.82 14.96 25.46
C MET A 58 0.91 16.27 26.26
N PRO A 59 -0.03 16.52 27.18
CA PRO A 59 0.00 17.72 28.00
C PRO A 59 1.20 17.70 28.95
N GLY A 60 1.92 18.83 29.04
CA GLY A 60 3.04 19.01 29.98
C GLY A 60 4.43 18.76 29.41
N ILE A 61 4.54 18.24 28.19
CA ILE A 61 5.80 18.10 27.45
C ILE A 61 6.12 19.42 26.72
N LYS A 62 7.26 20.03 27.04
CA LYS A 62 7.70 21.30 26.44
C LYS A 62 8.66 21.09 25.27
N LYS A 63 9.70 20.27 25.46
CA LYS A 63 10.75 20.01 24.45
C LYS A 63 10.77 18.52 24.14
N THR A 64 11.04 18.15 22.89
CA THR A 64 11.04 16.75 22.45
C THR A 64 12.23 16.43 21.54
N CYS A 65 12.84 15.28 21.77
CA CYS A 65 13.88 14.71 20.91
C CYS A 65 13.53 13.26 20.55
N PHE A 66 14.25 12.71 19.58
CA PHE A 66 14.12 11.32 19.14
C PHE A 66 15.47 10.83 18.63
N GLY A 67 15.63 9.51 18.57
CA GLY A 67 16.87 8.88 18.13
C GLY A 67 16.85 7.38 18.35
N THR A 68 18.02 6.81 18.58
CA THR A 68 18.19 5.38 18.87
C THR A 68 18.62 5.15 20.33
N LEU A 69 18.11 4.07 20.90
CA LEU A 69 18.42 3.62 22.26
C LEU A 69 19.04 2.24 22.17
N ARG A 70 20.16 2.05 22.88
CA ARG A 70 20.78 0.73 23.06
C ARG A 70 21.06 0.49 24.55
N VAL A 71 21.07 -0.77 24.96
CA VAL A 71 21.27 -1.14 26.35
C VAL A 71 22.41 -2.13 26.45
N GLU A 72 23.48 -1.74 27.13
CA GLU A 72 24.61 -2.62 27.42
C GLU A 72 24.73 -2.75 28.94
N GLU A 73 24.74 -3.98 29.44
CA GLU A 73 24.69 -4.29 30.86
C GLU A 73 23.54 -3.57 31.60
N ASN A 74 23.84 -2.45 32.25
CA ASN A 74 22.93 -1.64 33.05
C ASN A 74 22.91 -0.18 32.58
N GLU A 75 23.60 0.14 31.48
CA GLU A 75 23.66 1.48 30.90
C GLU A 75 22.69 1.56 29.70
N VAL A 76 21.87 2.59 29.71
CA VAL A 76 20.89 2.89 28.65
C VAL A 76 21.46 4.04 27.85
N PHE A 77 22.11 3.71 26.74
CA PHE A 77 22.69 4.69 25.85
C PHE A 77 21.61 5.28 24.95
N LEU A 78 21.53 6.60 24.95
CA LEU A 78 20.58 7.40 24.17
C LEU A 78 21.38 8.19 23.15
N GLN A 79 21.14 7.96 21.87
CA GLN A 79 21.75 8.71 20.77
C GLN A 79 20.67 9.55 20.07
N PRO A 80 20.30 10.71 20.64
CA PRO A 80 19.33 11.61 20.01
C PRO A 80 19.95 12.30 18.79
N GLU A 81 19.15 12.54 17.74
CA GLU A 81 19.59 13.37 16.61
C GLU A 81 19.90 14.81 17.03
N LYS A 82 19.15 15.31 18.03
CA LYS A 82 19.34 16.61 18.67
C LYS A 82 19.28 16.42 20.18
N PRO A 83 20.42 16.40 20.89
CA PRO A 83 20.43 16.24 22.35
C PRO A 83 19.76 17.42 23.02
N LEU A 84 19.05 17.15 24.12
CA LEU A 84 18.43 18.19 24.95
C LEU A 84 19.05 18.15 26.34
N LYS A 85 19.28 19.33 26.91
CA LYS A 85 19.75 19.44 28.28
C LYS A 85 18.64 19.01 29.26
N GLY A 86 18.98 18.11 30.17
CA GLY A 86 18.12 17.58 31.22
C GLY A 86 17.47 16.22 30.93
N ILE A 87 17.71 15.61 29.76
CA ILE A 87 17.28 14.23 29.44
C ILE A 87 17.79 13.25 30.49
N VAL A 88 19.10 13.22 30.75
CA VAL A 88 19.73 12.22 31.63
C VAL A 88 19.23 12.43 33.06
N LYS A 89 19.21 13.68 33.53
CA LYS A 89 18.70 14.04 34.86
C LYS A 89 17.23 13.68 35.07
N GLN A 90 16.35 13.97 34.11
CA GLN A 90 14.92 13.65 34.23
C GLN A 90 14.67 12.14 34.11
N LEU A 91 15.32 11.45 33.18
CA LEU A 91 15.21 9.99 33.04
C LEU A 91 15.73 9.27 34.28
N LYS A 92 16.86 9.68 34.85
CA LYS A 92 17.40 9.09 36.07
C LYS A 92 16.42 9.22 37.23
N LYS A 93 15.84 10.41 37.42
CA LYS A 93 14.80 10.64 38.44
C LYS A 93 13.54 9.81 38.19
N ARG A 94 13.09 9.72 36.93
CA ARG A 94 11.93 8.90 36.57
C ARG A 94 12.19 7.42 36.82
N PHE A 95 13.35 6.90 36.39
CA PHE A 95 13.75 5.52 36.65
C PHE A 95 13.84 5.22 38.14
N MET A 96 14.33 6.17 38.97
CA MET A 96 14.31 5.99 40.41
C MET A 96 12.88 5.88 40.98
N LYS A 97 11.97 6.76 40.54
CA LYS A 97 10.58 6.77 41.01
C LYS A 97 9.82 5.51 40.62
N GLU A 98 10.07 4.98 39.42
CA GLU A 98 9.42 3.80 38.86
C GLU A 98 10.13 2.47 39.21
N GLY A 99 11.11 2.48 40.14
CA GLY A 99 11.80 1.26 40.59
C GLY A 99 12.82 0.68 39.59
N MET A 100 13.19 1.44 38.56
CA MET A 100 14.16 1.08 37.51
C MET A 100 15.60 1.54 37.82
N VAL A 101 15.94 1.72 39.10
CA VAL A 101 17.22 2.26 39.63
C VAL A 101 18.49 1.60 39.07
N LYS A 102 18.39 0.35 38.61
CA LYS A 102 19.51 -0.39 38.02
C LYS A 102 19.93 0.12 36.65
N PHE A 103 19.06 0.84 35.95
CA PHE A 103 19.36 1.38 34.63
C PHE A 103 19.91 2.80 34.74
N LYS A 104 21.07 3.06 34.14
CA LYS A 104 21.72 4.37 34.12
C LYS A 104 21.62 4.96 32.72
N PRO A 105 20.84 6.04 32.50
CA PRO A 105 20.82 6.71 31.20
C PRO A 105 22.18 7.39 30.93
N VAL A 106 22.70 7.21 29.71
CA VAL A 106 23.95 7.81 29.21
C VAL A 106 23.65 8.44 27.86
N LEU A 107 24.14 9.66 27.62
CA LEU A 107 23.94 10.36 26.35
C LEU A 107 25.13 10.10 25.44
N LEU A 108 24.87 9.68 24.21
CA LEU A 108 25.88 9.52 23.16
C LEU A 108 25.72 10.59 22.08
N GLY A 109 26.85 11.09 21.60
CA GLY A 109 26.93 11.95 20.44
C GLY A 109 26.78 11.20 19.12
N PRO A 110 26.70 11.93 17.99
CA PRO A 110 26.66 11.35 16.65
C PRO A 110 27.86 10.45 16.34
N ASP A 111 29.00 10.73 16.97
CA ASP A 111 30.27 10.01 16.86
C ASP A 111 30.43 8.85 17.85
N GLY A 112 29.43 8.62 18.72
CA GLY A 112 29.47 7.59 19.76
C GLY A 112 30.26 8.01 21.01
N SER A 113 30.72 9.26 21.10
CA SER A 113 31.33 9.81 22.31
C SER A 113 30.28 10.04 23.40
N ILE A 114 30.66 9.90 24.67
CA ILE A 114 29.77 10.20 25.80
C ILE A 114 29.69 11.72 25.94
N ILE A 115 28.49 12.28 25.79
CA ILE A 115 28.25 13.70 25.96
C ILE A 115 27.92 13.97 27.44
N ASP A 116 28.66 14.89 28.05
CA ASP A 116 28.28 15.43 29.35
C ASP A 116 27.12 16.43 29.18
N GLU A 117 25.97 16.10 29.75
CA GLU A 117 24.76 16.91 29.70
C GLU A 117 24.97 18.34 30.24
N GLU A 118 25.92 18.55 31.16
CA GLU A 118 26.20 19.89 31.70
C GLU A 118 26.88 20.82 30.69
N THR A 119 27.52 20.27 29.65
CA THR A 119 28.15 21.04 28.57
C THR A 119 27.18 21.43 27.46
N LEU A 120 25.94 20.93 27.50
CA LEU A 120 24.90 21.30 26.54
C LEU A 120 24.39 22.72 26.80
N PRO A 121 24.14 23.52 25.74
CA PRO A 121 23.60 24.86 25.88
C PRO A 121 22.22 24.84 26.57
N ASP A 122 21.99 25.80 27.47
CA ASP A 122 20.68 26.07 28.08
C ASP A 122 19.77 26.67 27.01
N ASP A 123 19.00 25.82 26.35
CA ASP A 123 18.22 26.19 25.17
C ASP A 123 16.88 26.84 25.55
N ASP A 124 16.89 27.98 26.26
CA ASP A 124 15.70 28.77 26.60
C ASP A 124 15.29 29.78 25.49
N ALA A 125 15.87 29.65 24.30
CA ALA A 125 15.41 30.35 23.11
C ALA A 125 14.59 29.39 22.23
N GLU A 126 13.28 29.62 22.14
CA GLU A 126 12.58 29.20 20.92
C GLU A 126 13.22 29.95 19.74
N ASP A 127 13.72 29.19 18.76
CA ASP A 127 14.24 29.63 17.47
C ASP A 127 15.33 30.72 17.51
N GLN A 128 16.57 30.35 17.85
CA GLN A 128 17.77 30.98 17.28
C GLN A 128 18.85 29.92 17.01
N ASP A 129 18.99 29.52 15.74
CA ASP A 129 20.19 28.88 15.22
C ASP A 129 21.38 29.83 15.45
N ILE A 130 22.18 29.56 16.47
CA ILE A 130 23.53 30.12 16.60
C ILE A 130 24.48 29.06 16.06
N ASN A 131 24.94 29.26 14.82
CA ASN A 131 26.20 28.69 14.37
C ASN A 131 27.19 29.82 14.15
N ALA A 132 28.32 29.73 14.85
CA ALA A 132 29.44 30.66 14.76
C ALA A 132 30.18 30.49 13.40
N PRO A 133 30.94 31.50 12.95
CA PRO A 133 31.16 31.75 11.53
C PRO A 133 32.33 30.92 10.99
N ALA A 134 32.10 30.32 9.83
CA ALA A 134 33.15 30.06 8.86
C ALA A 134 33.10 31.20 7.82
N GLN A 135 34.15 32.03 7.81
CA GLN A 135 34.39 32.99 6.73
C GLN A 135 34.53 32.22 5.40
N ALA A 136 33.55 32.36 4.51
CA ALA A 136 33.72 32.13 3.08
C ALA A 136 32.65 32.90 2.28
N ASP A 137 33.15 33.87 1.50
CA ASP A 137 32.58 34.40 0.26
C ASP A 137 31.23 35.17 0.30
N ASP A 138 31.33 36.47 0.60
CA ASP A 138 30.27 37.50 0.50
C ASP A 138 29.55 37.55 -0.87
N GLY A 139 30.15 36.99 -1.93
CA GLY A 139 29.56 36.97 -3.27
C GLY A 139 28.39 36.00 -3.46
N THR A 140 28.42 34.84 -2.79
CA THR A 140 27.43 33.76 -3.04
C THR A 140 26.09 34.04 -2.37
N ALA A 141 26.11 34.55 -1.14
CA ALA A 141 24.89 34.92 -0.41
C ALA A 141 24.15 36.08 -1.10
N ALA A 142 24.87 37.06 -1.65
CA ALA A 142 24.29 38.17 -2.41
C ALA A 142 23.60 37.68 -3.69
N ALA A 143 24.23 36.76 -4.43
CA ALA A 143 23.64 36.17 -5.64
C ALA A 143 22.35 35.37 -5.34
N LEU A 144 22.34 34.58 -4.27
CA LEU A 144 21.14 33.84 -3.86
C LEU A 144 20.00 34.77 -3.44
N LYS A 145 20.29 35.87 -2.74
CA LYS A 145 19.28 36.87 -2.37
C LYS A 145 18.61 37.48 -3.62
N GLN A 146 19.40 37.76 -4.66
CA GLN A 146 18.89 38.29 -5.92
C GLN A 146 17.99 37.29 -6.65
N ARG A 147 18.36 36.00 -6.67
CA ARG A 147 17.54 34.92 -7.25
C ARG A 147 16.20 34.75 -6.52
N ILE A 148 16.18 34.83 -5.19
CA ILE A 148 14.92 34.79 -4.41
C ILE A 148 14.01 35.96 -4.78
N ALA A 149 14.56 37.18 -4.92
CA ALA A 149 13.77 38.34 -5.32
C ALA A 149 13.21 38.20 -6.75
N ALA A 150 14.01 37.71 -7.70
CA ALA A 150 13.57 37.47 -9.07
C ALA A 150 12.46 36.41 -9.14
N ALA A 151 12.59 35.31 -8.38
CA ALA A 151 11.58 34.28 -8.25
C ALA A 151 10.26 34.83 -7.67
N ALA A 152 10.33 35.72 -6.67
CA ALA A 152 9.15 36.34 -6.06
C ALA A 152 8.41 37.26 -7.05
N GLU A 153 9.13 38.03 -7.87
CA GLU A 153 8.53 38.87 -8.91
C GLU A 153 7.94 38.03 -10.06
N ALA A 154 8.63 36.98 -10.50
CA ALA A 154 8.11 36.05 -11.50
C ALA A 154 6.81 35.36 -11.03
N LEU A 155 6.68 35.10 -9.73
CA LEU A 155 5.44 34.59 -9.12
C LEU A 155 4.28 35.59 -9.17
N LYS A 156 4.56 36.89 -8.98
CA LYS A 156 3.54 37.93 -9.15
C LYS A 156 3.11 38.08 -10.61
N ALA A 157 4.07 37.95 -11.54
CA ALA A 157 3.83 38.10 -12.98
C ALA A 157 2.99 36.97 -13.61
N LEU A 158 2.89 35.80 -12.96
CA LEU A 158 2.13 34.65 -13.46
C LEU A 158 0.62 34.90 -13.59
N GLY A 159 0.04 35.88 -12.88
CA GLY A 159 -1.38 36.23 -12.99
C GLY A 159 -2.37 35.15 -12.54
N SER A 160 -1.91 33.99 -12.07
CA SER A 160 -2.73 32.90 -11.54
C SER A 160 -2.60 32.79 -10.01
N PRO A 161 -3.62 33.25 -9.24
CA PRO A 161 -3.53 33.31 -7.77
C PRO A 161 -3.40 31.93 -7.11
N ASP A 162 -3.98 30.87 -7.67
CA ASP A 162 -3.86 29.51 -7.13
C ASP A 162 -2.46 28.92 -7.23
N ILE A 163 -1.77 29.18 -8.36
CA ILE A 163 -0.40 28.70 -8.58
C ILE A 163 0.57 29.52 -7.75
N ALA A 164 0.36 30.83 -7.68
CA ALA A 164 1.11 31.72 -6.81
C ALA A 164 0.99 31.30 -5.34
N GLY A 165 -0.21 30.92 -4.88
CA GLY A 165 -0.43 30.43 -3.51
C GLY A 165 0.32 29.14 -3.17
N LYS A 166 0.54 28.25 -4.15
CA LYS A 166 1.29 26.99 -3.96
C LYS A 166 2.80 27.18 -3.93
N LEU A 167 3.32 28.13 -4.70
CA LEU A 167 4.77 28.37 -4.85
C LEU A 167 5.29 29.47 -3.91
N ALA A 168 4.44 30.35 -3.39
CA ALA A 168 4.83 31.38 -2.42
C ALA A 168 5.47 30.82 -1.12
N PRO A 169 5.03 29.68 -0.55
CA PRO A 169 5.70 29.06 0.58
C PRO A 169 7.13 28.63 0.26
N GLU A 170 7.40 28.16 -0.95
CA GLU A 170 8.73 27.71 -1.38
C GLU A 170 9.72 28.87 -1.43
N VAL A 171 9.31 30.05 -1.93
CA VAL A 171 10.14 31.28 -1.88
C VAL A 171 10.45 31.68 -0.45
N LYS A 172 9.46 31.61 0.47
CA LYS A 172 9.67 31.92 1.89
C LYS A 172 10.64 30.95 2.55
N VAL A 173 10.57 29.66 2.21
CA VAL A 173 11.49 28.66 2.75
C VAL A 173 12.90 28.87 2.20
N SER A 174 13.07 29.18 0.92
CA SER A 174 14.39 29.54 0.38
C SER A 174 14.96 30.80 1.06
N ALA A 175 14.13 31.81 1.34
CA ALA A 175 14.55 32.99 2.11
C ALA A 175 14.96 32.64 3.55
N LYS A 176 14.27 31.70 4.19
CA LYS A 176 14.63 31.19 5.53
C LYS A 176 15.96 30.44 5.50
N LEU A 177 16.16 29.54 4.53
CA LEU A 177 17.41 28.78 4.37
C LEU A 177 18.62 29.70 4.14
N LEU A 178 18.44 30.76 3.34
CA LEU A 178 19.45 31.79 3.14
C LEU A 178 19.80 32.50 4.46
N GLY A 179 18.80 32.83 5.29
CA GLY A 179 19.01 33.43 6.61
C GLY A 179 19.68 32.48 7.63
N GLN A 180 19.57 31.16 7.42
CA GLN A 180 20.23 30.13 8.24
C GLN A 180 21.64 29.79 7.76
N GLY A 181 22.13 30.40 6.67
CA GLY A 181 23.44 30.10 6.09
C GLY A 181 23.51 28.79 5.31
N GLU A 182 22.37 28.12 5.05
CA GLU A 182 22.34 26.90 4.24
C GLU A 182 22.34 27.23 2.74
N LEU A 183 23.48 27.70 2.23
CA LEU A 183 23.62 28.20 0.85
C LEU A 183 23.33 27.12 -0.20
N ASP A 184 23.84 25.89 0.00
CA ASP A 184 23.63 24.77 -0.94
C ASP A 184 22.17 24.31 -0.99
N SER A 185 21.53 24.17 0.17
CA SER A 185 20.10 23.84 0.28
C SER A 185 19.24 24.93 -0.37
N CYS A 186 19.59 26.20 -0.17
CA CYS A 186 18.91 27.34 -0.79
C CYS A 186 19.06 27.32 -2.32
N ALA A 187 20.28 27.10 -2.82
CA ALA A 187 20.57 27.04 -4.25
C ALA A 187 19.79 25.91 -4.95
N ALA A 188 19.87 24.68 -4.42
CA ALA A 188 19.16 23.53 -4.99
C ALA A 188 17.63 23.71 -4.99
N ARG A 189 17.09 24.41 -3.99
CA ARG A 189 15.66 24.71 -3.92
C ARG A 189 15.24 25.79 -4.90
N LEU A 190 16.07 26.82 -5.07
CA LEU A 190 15.86 27.86 -6.09
C LEU A 190 15.92 27.28 -7.51
N ASP A 191 16.85 26.37 -7.81
CA ASP A 191 16.92 25.71 -9.12
C ASP A 191 15.61 24.98 -9.47
N ARG A 192 15.04 24.25 -8.48
CA ARG A 192 13.74 23.58 -8.66
C ARG A 192 12.59 24.56 -8.86
N LEU A 193 12.60 25.67 -8.13
CA LEU A 193 11.57 26.69 -8.21
C LEU A 193 11.63 27.44 -9.55
N GLU A 194 12.81 27.81 -10.01
CA GLU A 194 13.02 28.43 -11.32
C GLU A 194 12.65 27.49 -12.47
N ALA A 195 13.00 26.19 -12.38
CA ALA A 195 12.57 25.20 -13.36
C ALA A 195 11.04 25.04 -13.41
N ALA A 196 10.37 25.08 -12.25
CA ALA A 196 8.91 25.04 -12.18
C ALA A 196 8.28 26.32 -12.77
N LEU A 197 8.84 27.49 -12.50
CA LEU A 197 8.39 28.76 -13.07
C LEU A 197 8.58 28.81 -14.59
N ALA A 198 9.73 28.37 -15.11
CA ALA A 198 10.00 28.31 -16.54
C ALA A 198 9.01 27.38 -17.27
N LYS A 199 8.68 26.22 -16.66
CA LYS A 199 7.68 25.29 -17.21
C LYS A 199 6.28 25.89 -17.28
N LEU A 200 5.93 26.75 -16.32
CA LEU A 200 4.64 27.44 -16.27
C LEU A 200 4.57 28.62 -17.23
N GLN A 201 5.66 29.37 -17.40
CA GLN A 201 5.74 30.46 -18.38
C GLN A 201 5.73 29.95 -19.83
N GLY A 202 6.18 28.71 -20.06
CA GLY A 202 6.08 28.03 -21.35
C GLY A 202 4.71 27.42 -21.65
N GLN A 203 3.75 27.42 -20.72
CA GLN A 203 2.39 26.99 -21.01
C GLN A 203 1.60 28.14 -21.66
N PRO A 204 0.96 27.92 -22.81
CA PRO A 204 0.17 28.95 -23.49
C PRO A 204 -0.94 29.45 -22.56
N LYS A 205 -0.96 30.77 -22.35
CA LYS A 205 -1.97 31.48 -21.57
C LYS A 205 -3.36 31.17 -22.15
N SER A 206 -4.12 30.32 -21.48
CA SER A 206 -5.47 29.92 -21.89
C SER A 206 -6.36 31.16 -22.05
N ALA A 207 -7.00 31.27 -23.21
CA ALA A 207 -7.79 32.43 -23.58
C ALA A 207 -9.13 32.43 -22.81
N PRO A 208 -9.84 33.57 -22.70
CA PRO A 208 -11.14 33.66 -22.02
C PRO A 208 -12.19 32.64 -22.52
N ALA A 209 -12.09 32.22 -23.79
CA ALA A 209 -12.93 31.20 -24.40
C ALA A 209 -12.83 29.82 -23.72
N ASP A 210 -11.68 29.50 -23.13
CA ASP A 210 -11.43 28.21 -22.48
C ASP A 210 -12.24 28.07 -21.17
N THR A 211 -12.56 29.19 -20.52
CA THR A 211 -13.34 29.22 -19.27
C THR A 211 -14.79 28.79 -19.47
N GLU A 212 -15.42 29.26 -20.55
CA GLU A 212 -16.81 28.90 -20.87
C GLU A 212 -16.91 27.45 -21.33
N GLN A 213 -15.95 26.97 -22.11
CA GLN A 213 -15.88 25.59 -22.56
C GLN A 213 -15.64 24.62 -21.40
N ALA A 214 -14.76 24.97 -20.45
CA ALA A 214 -14.54 24.19 -19.23
C ALA A 214 -15.81 24.05 -18.39
N ALA A 215 -16.58 25.14 -18.24
CA ALA A 215 -17.86 25.12 -17.52
C ALA A 215 -18.89 24.20 -18.19
N LYS A 216 -18.99 24.24 -19.54
CA LYS A 216 -19.87 23.36 -20.32
C LYS A 216 -19.49 21.88 -20.16
N LEU A 217 -18.21 21.55 -20.28
CA LEU A 217 -17.73 20.17 -20.12
C LEU A 217 -17.92 19.65 -18.69
N SER A 218 -17.70 20.49 -17.67
CA SER A 218 -17.93 20.14 -16.27
C SER A 218 -19.41 19.79 -16.01
N LYS A 219 -20.34 20.57 -16.56
CA LYS A 219 -21.78 20.29 -16.47
C LYS A 219 -22.15 18.96 -17.13
N LEU A 220 -21.58 18.65 -18.29
CA LEU A 220 -21.80 17.38 -18.96
C LEU A 220 -21.24 16.20 -18.15
N LEU A 221 -20.05 16.36 -17.56
CA LEU A 221 -19.45 15.31 -16.73
C LEU A 221 -20.31 15.01 -15.50
N ALA A 222 -20.88 16.04 -14.86
CA ALA A 222 -21.80 15.86 -13.75
C ALA A 222 -23.06 15.07 -14.15
N ALA A 223 -23.61 15.33 -15.33
CA ALA A 223 -24.75 14.58 -15.85
C ALA A 223 -24.41 13.10 -16.12
N GLN A 224 -23.24 12.81 -16.71
CA GLN A 224 -22.79 11.42 -16.92
C GLN A 224 -22.48 10.70 -15.61
N ALA A 225 -21.89 11.40 -14.63
CA ALA A 225 -21.65 10.84 -13.30
C ALA A 225 -22.95 10.43 -12.59
N ALA A 226 -24.03 11.21 -12.75
CA ALA A 226 -25.34 10.84 -12.21
C ALA A 226 -25.88 9.54 -12.84
N LYS A 227 -25.69 9.33 -14.15
CA LYS A 227 -26.04 8.06 -14.81
C LYS A 227 -25.21 6.89 -14.29
N ILE A 228 -23.90 7.06 -14.09
CA ILE A 228 -23.01 6.01 -13.57
C ILE A 228 -23.47 5.50 -12.20
N ILE A 229 -23.99 6.38 -11.33
CA ILE A 229 -24.48 6.00 -9.99
C ILE A 229 -25.71 5.07 -10.08
N THR A 230 -26.48 5.14 -11.16
CA THR A 230 -27.65 4.26 -11.37
C THR A 230 -27.29 2.87 -11.90
N LEU A 231 -26.03 2.63 -12.29
CA LEU A 231 -25.57 1.34 -12.79
C LEU A 231 -25.17 0.38 -11.65
N PRO A 232 -25.23 -0.94 -11.87
CA PRO A 232 -24.69 -1.92 -10.94
C PRO A 232 -23.21 -1.64 -10.61
N PRO A 233 -22.75 -1.92 -9.37
CA PRO A 233 -21.39 -1.56 -8.91
C PRO A 233 -20.26 -2.06 -9.83
N GLU A 234 -20.43 -3.24 -10.42
CA GLU A 234 -19.45 -3.87 -11.31
C GLU A 234 -19.27 -3.11 -12.63
N GLN A 235 -20.35 -2.55 -13.19
CA GLN A 235 -20.32 -1.73 -14.40
C GLN A 235 -19.95 -0.28 -14.08
N ALA A 236 -20.35 0.21 -12.91
CA ALA A 236 -20.10 1.57 -12.48
C ALA A 236 -18.61 1.82 -12.17
N ALA A 237 -17.89 0.86 -11.61
CA ALA A 237 -16.49 1.02 -11.20
C ALA A 237 -15.53 1.48 -12.32
N PRO A 238 -15.46 0.81 -13.50
CA PRO A 238 -14.57 1.25 -14.58
C PRO A 238 -14.99 2.59 -15.18
N LEU A 239 -16.30 2.87 -15.26
CA LEU A 239 -16.82 4.14 -15.76
C LEU A 239 -16.56 5.30 -14.79
N ALA A 240 -16.65 5.06 -13.49
CA ALA A 240 -16.33 6.03 -12.45
C ALA A 240 -14.84 6.38 -12.44
N ALA A 241 -13.95 5.42 -12.73
CA ALA A 241 -12.52 5.69 -12.89
C ALA A 241 -12.26 6.63 -14.08
N LYS A 242 -12.87 6.36 -15.24
CA LYS A 242 -12.80 7.25 -16.43
C LYS A 242 -13.37 8.65 -16.14
N ALA A 243 -14.49 8.74 -15.42
CA ALA A 243 -15.06 10.02 -15.03
C ALA A 243 -14.12 10.85 -14.13
N LYS A 244 -13.39 10.20 -13.21
CA LYS A 244 -12.38 10.86 -12.37
C LYS A 244 -11.18 11.36 -13.19
N GLU A 245 -10.73 10.60 -14.18
CA GLU A 245 -9.65 11.02 -15.08
C GLU A 245 -10.06 12.24 -15.90
N ILE A 246 -11.27 12.25 -16.47
CA ILE A 246 -11.81 13.41 -17.20
C ILE A 246 -11.92 14.63 -16.27
N ALA A 247 -12.34 14.44 -15.01
CA ALA A 247 -12.37 15.52 -14.02
C ALA A 247 -10.96 16.08 -13.74
N ALA A 248 -9.93 15.24 -13.75
CA ALA A 248 -8.54 15.68 -13.59
C ALA A 248 -8.06 16.46 -14.83
N GLN A 249 -8.41 16.02 -16.04
CA GLN A 249 -8.10 16.72 -17.30
C GLN A 249 -8.77 18.10 -17.37
N LEU A 250 -10.02 18.22 -16.90
CA LEU A 250 -10.70 19.52 -16.79
C LEU A 250 -9.99 20.45 -15.81
N LYS A 251 -9.49 19.92 -14.68
CA LYS A 251 -8.73 20.70 -13.69
C LYS A 251 -7.35 21.11 -14.19
N SER A 252 -6.73 20.33 -15.07
CA SER A 252 -5.43 20.65 -15.66
C SER A 252 -5.53 21.53 -16.91
N GLY A 253 -6.74 21.90 -17.34
CA GLY A 253 -6.96 22.69 -18.56
C GLY A 253 -6.80 21.90 -19.86
N ALA A 254 -6.69 20.58 -19.80
CA ALA A 254 -6.63 19.71 -20.98
C ALA A 254 -8.03 19.52 -21.60
N LEU A 255 -8.61 20.60 -22.11
CA LEU A 255 -10.01 20.65 -22.56
C LEU A 255 -10.28 19.73 -23.76
N GLY A 256 -9.30 19.54 -24.65
CA GLY A 256 -9.39 18.63 -25.79
C GLY A 256 -9.53 17.16 -25.35
N ASP A 257 -8.63 16.71 -24.46
CA ASP A 257 -8.65 15.36 -23.91
C ASP A 257 -9.91 15.11 -23.08
N ALA A 258 -10.31 16.09 -22.27
CA ALA A 258 -11.54 16.02 -21.49
C ALA A 258 -12.79 15.89 -22.38
N ALA A 259 -12.86 16.63 -23.49
CA ALA A 259 -13.97 16.53 -24.43
C ALA A 259 -14.01 15.16 -25.13
N ALA A 260 -12.84 14.64 -25.56
CA ALA A 260 -12.74 13.31 -26.17
C ALA A 260 -13.12 12.20 -25.19
N GLY A 261 -12.60 12.26 -23.96
CA GLY A 261 -12.92 11.32 -22.89
C GLY A 261 -14.40 11.35 -22.52
N LEU A 262 -15.01 12.54 -22.45
CA LEU A 262 -16.44 12.68 -22.16
C LEU A 262 -17.31 12.09 -23.28
N LYS A 263 -16.93 12.25 -24.55
CA LYS A 263 -17.63 11.61 -25.68
C LYS A 263 -17.55 10.08 -25.59
N ALA A 264 -16.37 9.53 -25.29
CA ALA A 264 -16.18 8.09 -25.11
C ALA A 264 -16.98 7.55 -23.90
N LEU A 265 -17.05 8.33 -22.81
CA LEU A 265 -17.84 7.99 -21.64
C LEU A 265 -19.35 7.94 -21.96
N ALA A 266 -19.85 8.92 -22.71
CA ALA A 266 -21.24 8.93 -23.16
C ALA A 266 -21.56 7.71 -24.05
N GLN A 267 -20.68 7.39 -25.01
CA GLN A 267 -20.84 6.20 -25.84
C GLN A 267 -20.83 4.90 -25.04
N ALA A 268 -20.00 4.78 -24.01
CA ALA A 268 -19.97 3.61 -23.15
C ALA A 268 -21.21 3.48 -22.25
N LEU A 269 -21.85 4.60 -21.91
CA LEU A 269 -23.10 4.63 -21.14
C LEU A 269 -24.34 4.36 -21.99
N ASP A 270 -24.31 4.78 -23.26
CA ASP A 270 -25.41 4.57 -24.21
C ASP A 270 -25.26 3.25 -24.99
N ALA A 271 -24.09 2.60 -24.93
CA ALA A 271 -23.91 1.25 -25.45
C ALA A 271 -24.85 0.31 -24.67
N PRO A 272 -25.67 -0.51 -25.36
CA PRO A 272 -26.46 -1.53 -24.68
C PRO A 272 -25.50 -2.37 -23.82
N ALA A 273 -25.92 -2.68 -22.60
CA ALA A 273 -25.14 -3.40 -21.58
C ALA A 273 -24.91 -4.88 -21.96
N GLU A 274 -24.39 -5.10 -23.16
CA GLU A 274 -24.25 -6.38 -23.86
C GLU A 274 -22.78 -6.70 -24.15
N ALA A 275 -21.84 -5.91 -23.61
CA ALA A 275 -20.47 -6.35 -23.44
C ALA A 275 -20.40 -7.17 -22.15
N GLU A 276 -20.94 -8.39 -22.18
CA GLU A 276 -20.58 -9.44 -21.24
C GLU A 276 -19.06 -9.47 -21.17
N ALA A 277 -18.47 -9.19 -20.00
CA ALA A 277 -17.06 -9.49 -19.77
C ALA A 277 -16.83 -10.91 -20.27
N PRO A 278 -15.77 -11.20 -21.05
CA PRO A 278 -15.58 -12.49 -21.72
C PRO A 278 -15.78 -13.59 -20.70
N GLN A 279 -16.96 -14.22 -20.75
CA GLN A 279 -17.36 -15.17 -19.74
C GLN A 279 -16.46 -16.36 -19.97
N ALA A 280 -15.61 -16.64 -18.98
CA ALA A 280 -14.74 -17.80 -19.02
C ALA A 280 -15.61 -19.03 -19.35
N ASP A 281 -15.30 -19.69 -20.46
CA ASP A 281 -16.08 -20.83 -20.94
C ASP A 281 -15.86 -22.00 -19.97
N VAL A 282 -16.83 -22.19 -19.07
CA VAL A 282 -16.83 -23.27 -18.07
C VAL A 282 -16.62 -24.65 -18.71
N MET A 283 -17.04 -24.81 -19.96
CA MET A 283 -16.85 -26.05 -20.71
C MET A 283 -15.38 -26.24 -21.13
N ALA A 284 -14.72 -25.17 -21.58
CA ALA A 284 -13.31 -25.23 -21.97
C ALA A 284 -12.41 -25.56 -20.77
N ILE A 285 -12.71 -24.98 -19.59
CA ILE A 285 -12.00 -25.27 -18.33
C ILE A 285 -12.12 -26.76 -17.98
N TRP A 286 -13.34 -27.31 -18.06
CA TRP A 286 -13.58 -28.72 -17.75
C TRP A 286 -12.91 -29.66 -18.77
N GLN A 287 -13.04 -29.37 -20.07
CA GLN A 287 -12.45 -30.18 -21.14
C GLN A 287 -10.93 -30.26 -21.01
N ALA A 288 -10.25 -29.14 -20.76
CA ALA A 288 -8.80 -29.11 -20.58
C ALA A 288 -8.35 -30.00 -19.41
N ALA A 289 -9.02 -29.91 -18.26
CA ALA A 289 -8.70 -30.75 -17.10
C ALA A 289 -9.04 -32.24 -17.33
N LYS A 290 -10.12 -32.52 -18.07
CA LYS A 290 -10.49 -33.89 -18.45
C LYS A 290 -9.46 -34.51 -19.37
N GLU A 291 -8.98 -33.79 -20.39
CA GLU A 291 -7.95 -34.27 -21.30
C GLU A 291 -6.65 -34.63 -20.57
N GLU A 292 -6.27 -33.83 -19.56
CA GLU A 292 -5.11 -34.11 -18.72
C GLU A 292 -5.31 -35.39 -17.89
N ALA A 293 -6.46 -35.56 -17.24
CA ALA A 293 -6.78 -36.77 -16.48
C ALA A 293 -6.87 -38.01 -17.38
N ASP A 294 -7.51 -37.90 -18.55
CA ASP A 294 -7.66 -38.99 -19.53
C ASP A 294 -6.31 -39.47 -20.05
N ARG A 295 -5.33 -38.57 -20.21
CA ARG A 295 -3.98 -38.95 -20.63
C ARG A 295 -3.32 -39.88 -19.60
N GLY A 296 -3.34 -39.50 -18.33
CA GLY A 296 -2.80 -40.34 -17.25
C GLY A 296 -3.51 -41.70 -17.14
N ILE A 297 -4.83 -41.72 -17.34
CA ILE A 297 -5.62 -42.95 -17.33
C ILE A 297 -5.28 -43.82 -18.55
N SER A 298 -5.08 -43.23 -19.73
CA SER A 298 -4.69 -43.96 -20.94
C SER A 298 -3.35 -44.66 -20.76
N ASP A 299 -2.38 -43.99 -20.13
CA ASP A 299 -1.08 -44.57 -19.80
C ASP A 299 -1.22 -45.77 -18.84
N LEU A 300 -2.07 -45.63 -17.81
CA LEU A 300 -2.36 -46.73 -16.87
C LEU A 300 -3.05 -47.90 -17.56
N GLN A 301 -4.04 -47.64 -18.43
CA GLN A 301 -4.72 -48.67 -19.21
C GLN A 301 -3.73 -49.44 -20.11
N ALA A 302 -2.79 -48.75 -20.74
CA ALA A 302 -1.74 -49.39 -21.55
C ALA A 302 -0.85 -50.30 -20.68
N ALA A 303 -0.45 -49.84 -19.50
CA ALA A 303 0.34 -50.63 -18.55
C ALA A 303 -0.43 -51.85 -17.99
N LEU A 304 -1.74 -51.73 -17.77
CA LEU A 304 -2.59 -52.85 -17.36
C LEU A 304 -2.68 -53.93 -18.44
N ARG A 305 -2.87 -53.51 -19.70
CA ARG A 305 -2.96 -54.44 -20.84
C ARG A 305 -1.64 -55.16 -21.11
N SER A 306 -0.49 -54.52 -20.87
CA SER A 306 0.83 -55.14 -21.10
C SER A 306 1.13 -56.33 -20.18
N GLN A 307 0.39 -56.47 -19.07
CA GLN A 307 0.51 -57.62 -18.16
C GLN A 307 -0.10 -58.91 -18.73
N ASN A 308 -0.83 -58.85 -19.86
CA ASN A 308 -1.48 -60.00 -20.50
C ASN A 308 -2.43 -60.79 -19.58
N HIS A 309 -3.01 -60.16 -18.56
CA HIS A 309 -3.94 -60.79 -17.63
C HIS A 309 -5.39 -60.42 -17.99
N PRO A 310 -6.32 -61.38 -18.15
CA PRO A 310 -7.67 -61.12 -18.67
C PRO A 310 -8.48 -60.15 -17.78
N VAL A 311 -8.33 -60.24 -16.45
CA VAL A 311 -9.02 -59.32 -15.52
C VAL A 311 -8.45 -57.90 -15.59
N LEU A 312 -7.13 -57.74 -15.81
CA LEU A 312 -6.53 -56.41 -15.91
C LEU A 312 -6.93 -55.72 -17.23
N ALA A 313 -7.12 -56.50 -18.29
CA ALA A 313 -7.69 -56.00 -19.54
C ALA A 313 -9.13 -55.49 -19.34
N GLN A 314 -9.97 -56.23 -18.61
CA GLN A 314 -11.34 -55.77 -18.30
C GLN A 314 -11.36 -54.47 -17.48
N ILE A 315 -10.46 -54.33 -16.49
CA ILE A 315 -10.30 -53.09 -15.72
C ILE A 315 -9.85 -51.95 -16.64
N ALA A 316 -8.89 -52.20 -17.53
CA ALA A 316 -8.42 -51.23 -18.50
C ALA A 316 -9.54 -50.79 -19.47
N ASP A 317 -10.48 -51.69 -19.81
CA ASP A 317 -11.57 -51.38 -20.73
C ASP A 317 -12.69 -50.54 -20.09
N ALA A 318 -12.85 -50.59 -18.77
CA ALA A 318 -13.84 -49.76 -18.05
C ALA A 318 -13.51 -48.26 -18.11
N GLY A 319 -12.22 -47.91 -18.07
CA GLY A 319 -11.71 -46.53 -18.16
C GLY A 319 -12.27 -45.55 -17.12
N LEU A 320 -12.15 -44.25 -17.40
CA LEU A 320 -12.66 -43.19 -16.51
C LEU A 320 -14.19 -43.22 -16.36
N ALA A 321 -14.90 -43.64 -17.42
CA ALA A 321 -16.35 -43.73 -17.40
C ALA A 321 -16.85 -44.77 -16.39
N GLY A 322 -16.21 -45.94 -16.35
CA GLY A 322 -16.49 -46.96 -15.34
C GLY A 322 -16.10 -46.53 -13.92
N ALA A 323 -15.01 -45.76 -13.79
CA ALA A 323 -14.57 -45.27 -12.49
C ALA A 323 -15.47 -44.18 -11.90
N THR A 324 -16.16 -43.37 -12.71
CA THR A 324 -16.89 -42.17 -12.24
C THR A 324 -18.36 -42.38 -11.90
N ASP A 325 -18.89 -43.60 -12.05
CA ASP A 325 -20.26 -44.00 -11.68
C ASP A 325 -21.36 -43.00 -12.14
N GLY A 326 -21.24 -42.49 -13.37
CA GLY A 326 -22.21 -41.57 -13.96
C GLY A 326 -22.17 -40.13 -13.43
N ASN A 327 -21.35 -39.80 -12.42
CA ASN A 327 -21.19 -38.44 -11.91
C ASN A 327 -20.74 -37.46 -13.00
N GLN A 328 -19.95 -37.93 -13.96
CA GLN A 328 -19.49 -37.12 -15.09
C GLN A 328 -20.65 -36.66 -15.99
N THR A 329 -21.63 -37.53 -16.25
CA THR A 329 -22.79 -37.21 -17.09
C THR A 329 -23.64 -36.11 -16.47
N ALA A 330 -23.87 -36.18 -15.15
CA ALA A 330 -24.63 -35.16 -14.42
C ALA A 330 -23.92 -33.81 -14.43
N LEU A 331 -22.60 -33.78 -14.22
CA LEU A 331 -21.80 -32.56 -14.30
C LEU A 331 -21.81 -31.96 -15.72
N MET A 332 -21.62 -32.78 -16.75
CA MET A 332 -21.65 -32.33 -18.16
C MET A 332 -22.99 -31.70 -18.52
N LYS A 333 -24.11 -32.29 -18.08
CA LYS A 333 -25.45 -31.73 -18.27
C LYS A 333 -25.54 -30.32 -17.65
N ALA A 334 -25.11 -30.16 -16.40
CA ALA A 334 -25.18 -28.87 -15.73
C ALA A 334 -24.26 -27.82 -16.37
N LEU A 335 -23.09 -28.22 -16.88
CA LEU A 335 -22.21 -27.32 -17.64
C LEU A 335 -22.87 -26.80 -18.93
N PHE A 336 -23.55 -27.68 -19.68
CA PHE A 336 -24.30 -27.29 -20.88
C PHE A 336 -25.47 -26.36 -20.55
N GLU A 337 -26.26 -26.70 -19.53
CA GLU A 337 -27.38 -25.87 -19.08
C GLU A 337 -26.90 -24.47 -18.71
N MET A 338 -25.83 -24.36 -17.91
CA MET A 338 -25.25 -23.06 -17.54
C MET A 338 -24.72 -22.27 -18.73
N LYS A 339 -24.05 -22.94 -19.69
CA LYS A 339 -23.54 -22.28 -20.90
C LYS A 339 -24.65 -21.71 -21.78
N SER A 340 -25.80 -22.38 -21.83
CA SER A 340 -26.94 -21.97 -22.66
C SER A 340 -27.87 -20.95 -21.99
N ALA A 341 -27.83 -20.84 -20.67
CA ALA A 341 -28.79 -20.06 -19.90
C ALA A 341 -28.41 -18.58 -19.80
N THR A 342 -29.42 -17.71 -19.88
CA THR A 342 -29.28 -16.25 -19.76
C THR A 342 -30.24 -15.70 -18.71
N GLY A 343 -29.99 -14.48 -18.21
CA GLY A 343 -30.85 -13.81 -17.24
C GLY A 343 -31.11 -14.63 -15.97
N GLU A 344 -32.37 -14.69 -15.52
CA GLU A 344 -32.77 -15.45 -14.33
C GLU A 344 -32.56 -16.97 -14.48
N ALA A 345 -32.70 -17.52 -15.70
CA ALA A 345 -32.45 -18.94 -15.95
C ALA A 345 -30.98 -19.30 -15.70
N ARG A 346 -30.06 -18.35 -15.92
CA ARG A 346 -28.63 -18.54 -15.66
C ARG A 346 -28.33 -18.72 -14.18
N LYS A 347 -28.98 -17.98 -13.29
CA LYS A 347 -28.82 -18.13 -11.83
C LYS A 347 -29.26 -19.51 -11.36
N ALA A 348 -30.39 -19.99 -11.87
CA ALA A 348 -30.89 -21.33 -11.57
C ALA A 348 -29.93 -22.42 -12.09
N ALA A 349 -29.45 -22.28 -13.33
CA ALA A 349 -28.45 -23.19 -13.91
C ALA A 349 -27.11 -23.17 -13.15
N ALA A 350 -26.69 -21.99 -12.66
CA ALA A 350 -25.49 -21.84 -11.84
C ALA A 350 -25.61 -22.54 -10.49
N GLN A 351 -26.77 -22.44 -9.84
CA GLN A 351 -27.04 -23.16 -8.60
C GLN A 351 -27.04 -24.68 -8.82
N ALA A 352 -27.64 -25.16 -9.91
CA ALA A 352 -27.60 -26.57 -10.28
C ALA A 352 -26.17 -27.06 -10.56
N LEU A 353 -25.37 -26.26 -11.26
CA LEU A 353 -23.96 -26.55 -11.51
C LEU A 353 -23.15 -26.62 -10.21
N LEU A 354 -23.36 -25.71 -9.26
CA LEU A 354 -22.69 -25.75 -7.96
C LEU A 354 -22.99 -27.03 -7.18
N ALA A 355 -24.23 -27.52 -7.23
CA ALA A 355 -24.60 -28.79 -6.61
C ALA A 355 -23.84 -29.97 -7.25
N GLN A 356 -23.75 -30.00 -8.59
CA GLN A 356 -23.01 -31.05 -9.30
C GLN A 356 -21.49 -30.96 -9.08
N VAL A 357 -20.94 -29.75 -9.02
CA VAL A 357 -19.52 -29.52 -8.69
C VAL A 357 -19.22 -30.04 -7.28
N ALA A 358 -20.08 -29.79 -6.29
CA ALA A 358 -19.91 -30.28 -4.94
C ALA A 358 -20.01 -31.81 -4.87
N ALA A 359 -20.98 -32.41 -5.57
CA ALA A 359 -21.15 -33.86 -5.64
C ALA A 359 -19.93 -34.54 -6.28
N TYR A 360 -19.47 -34.05 -7.44
CA TYR A 360 -18.30 -34.58 -8.14
C TYR A 360 -17.02 -34.38 -7.32
N GLY A 361 -16.85 -33.21 -6.69
CA GLY A 361 -15.70 -32.95 -5.81
C GLY A 361 -15.66 -33.87 -4.59
N LYS A 362 -16.82 -34.19 -4.00
CA LYS A 362 -16.93 -35.18 -2.92
C LYS A 362 -16.57 -36.57 -3.43
N PHE A 363 -17.10 -36.97 -4.58
CA PHE A 363 -16.77 -38.24 -5.22
C PHE A 363 -15.25 -38.40 -5.43
N LEU A 364 -14.58 -37.42 -6.03
CA LEU A 364 -13.12 -37.46 -6.25
C LEU A 364 -12.32 -37.63 -4.95
N LYS A 365 -12.83 -37.07 -3.85
CA LYS A 365 -12.17 -37.11 -2.55
C LYS A 365 -12.38 -38.46 -1.84
N ASP A 366 -13.61 -38.94 -1.83
CA ASP A 366 -14.05 -40.04 -0.96
C ASP A 366 -13.96 -41.41 -1.67
N ASP A 367 -13.91 -41.45 -3.00
CA ASP A 367 -13.90 -42.70 -3.75
C ASP A 367 -12.52 -43.43 -3.68
N PRO A 368 -12.50 -44.70 -3.21
CA PRO A 368 -11.26 -45.45 -3.06
C PRO A 368 -10.65 -45.91 -4.39
N VAL A 369 -11.45 -46.04 -5.46
CA VAL A 369 -10.95 -46.40 -6.79
C VAL A 369 -10.08 -45.28 -7.34
N ILE A 370 -10.43 -44.02 -7.09
CA ILE A 370 -9.60 -42.87 -7.49
C ILE A 370 -8.23 -42.92 -6.79
N ALA A 371 -8.18 -43.31 -5.50
CA ALA A 371 -6.90 -43.50 -4.81
C ALA A 371 -6.08 -44.63 -5.44
N LEU A 372 -6.71 -45.75 -5.79
CA LEU A 372 -6.03 -46.88 -6.42
C LEU A 372 -5.52 -46.57 -7.83
N VAL A 373 -6.18 -45.65 -8.56
CA VAL A 373 -5.72 -45.16 -9.86
C VAL A 373 -4.49 -44.28 -9.70
N GLU A 374 -4.51 -43.32 -8.78
CA GLU A 374 -3.38 -42.41 -8.53
C GLU A 374 -2.17 -43.12 -7.91
N ASP A 375 -2.41 -44.00 -6.94
CA ASP A 375 -1.39 -44.76 -6.18
C ASP A 375 -1.31 -46.23 -6.65
N ASN A 376 -1.29 -46.44 -7.97
CA ASN A 376 -1.30 -47.78 -8.55
C ASN A 376 0.06 -48.50 -8.40
N PRO A 377 0.07 -49.85 -8.28
CA PRO A 377 1.30 -50.63 -8.08
C PRO A 377 2.17 -50.74 -9.35
N PHE A 378 1.71 -50.20 -10.48
CA PHE A 378 2.43 -50.24 -11.75
C PHE A 378 3.41 -49.06 -11.92
N GLY A 379 3.43 -48.13 -10.95
CA GLY A 379 4.32 -46.96 -10.96
C GLY A 379 3.98 -45.94 -12.06
N ILE A 380 2.77 -46.02 -12.64
CA ILE A 380 2.31 -45.08 -13.66
C ILE A 380 1.66 -43.88 -12.99
N SER A 381 2.07 -42.67 -13.35
CA SER A 381 1.45 -41.45 -12.81
C SER A 381 0.14 -41.15 -13.54
N ALA A 382 -1.00 -41.36 -12.88
CA ALA A 382 -2.34 -41.05 -13.40
C ALA A 382 -3.05 -40.00 -12.52
N PRO A 383 -2.67 -38.70 -12.58
CA PRO A 383 -3.24 -37.68 -11.71
C PRO A 383 -4.68 -37.36 -12.12
N VAL A 384 -5.65 -37.62 -11.22
CA VAL A 384 -7.08 -37.41 -11.48
C VAL A 384 -7.63 -36.30 -10.59
N ARG A 385 -7.36 -36.34 -9.28
CA ARG A 385 -7.92 -35.41 -8.30
C ARG A 385 -7.43 -33.98 -8.52
N ALA A 386 -6.14 -33.81 -8.78
CA ALA A 386 -5.53 -32.49 -8.90
C ALA A 386 -6.08 -31.68 -10.10
N PRO A 387 -6.00 -32.14 -11.36
CA PRO A 387 -6.48 -31.38 -12.51
C PRO A 387 -8.00 -31.13 -12.44
N LEU A 388 -8.79 -32.18 -12.15
CA LEU A 388 -10.24 -32.06 -12.06
C LEU A 388 -10.69 -31.19 -10.87
N GLY A 389 -10.07 -31.35 -9.70
CA GLY A 389 -10.36 -30.53 -8.52
C GLY A 389 -10.04 -29.05 -8.72
N ASN A 390 -8.99 -28.72 -9.46
CA ASN A 390 -8.68 -27.35 -9.86
C ASN A 390 -9.75 -26.77 -10.78
N ALA A 391 -10.15 -27.50 -11.82
CA ALA A 391 -11.22 -27.08 -12.73
C ALA A 391 -12.54 -26.85 -11.99
N LEU A 392 -12.94 -27.78 -11.12
CA LEU A 392 -14.14 -27.65 -10.31
C LEU A 392 -14.15 -26.38 -9.44
N ARG A 393 -13.01 -26.00 -8.86
CA ARG A 393 -12.90 -24.75 -8.08
C ARG A 393 -13.07 -23.51 -8.95
N GLN A 394 -12.49 -23.50 -10.15
CA GLN A 394 -12.65 -22.38 -11.10
C GLN A 394 -14.10 -22.27 -11.58
N ILE A 395 -14.70 -23.40 -11.97
CA ILE A 395 -16.09 -23.49 -12.41
C ILE A 395 -17.02 -23.01 -11.29
N ALA A 396 -16.79 -23.42 -10.03
CA ALA A 396 -17.56 -22.93 -8.89
C ALA A 396 -17.42 -21.42 -8.67
N GLY A 397 -16.23 -20.85 -8.93
CA GLY A 397 -16.02 -19.40 -8.87
C GLY A 397 -16.86 -18.66 -9.90
N ILE A 398 -16.86 -19.15 -11.14
CA ILE A 398 -17.67 -18.59 -12.24
C ILE A 398 -19.16 -18.73 -11.95
N ALA A 399 -19.59 -19.91 -11.47
CA ALA A 399 -20.98 -20.16 -11.14
C ALA A 399 -21.51 -19.28 -9.99
N LYS A 400 -20.68 -18.95 -9.00
CA LYS A 400 -21.07 -18.03 -7.91
C LYS A 400 -21.18 -16.57 -8.34
N ALA A 401 -20.54 -16.19 -9.44
CA ALA A 401 -20.55 -14.83 -9.97
C ALA A 401 -21.69 -14.59 -10.98
N ALA A 402 -22.34 -15.65 -11.46
CA ALA A 402 -23.52 -15.60 -12.33
C ALA A 402 -24.81 -15.52 -11.51
#